data_AF-A0A934FBG4-F1
#
_entry.id   AF-A0A934FBG4-F1
#
_cell.length_a   1.000
_cell.length_b   1.000
_cell.length_c   1.000
_cell.angle_alpha   90.00
_cell.angle_beta   90.00
_cell.angle_gamma   90.00
#
_symmetry.space_group_name_H-M   'P 1'
#
loop_
_entity.id
_entity.type
_entity.pdbx_description
1 polymer ?
#
loop_
_entity_poly.entity_id
_entity_poly.type
_entity_poly.pdbx_seq_one_letter_code
_entity_poly.pdbx_strand_id
1 'polypeptide(L)'
;VDRQRQFFEHGEVAMRPLTLREIADQLGLHESTISRVTTQKYMATPRGIYELKYFFGSHVATEAGGAASSTAIRALIKQLVGAEDAKKPLSDAKIAEILGQQGIVVARRTIAKYREALNIPPVNLRKSI
;
A
#
# COMPACT_ATOMS: atom_id res chain seq x y z
N VAL A 1 -1.17 11.55 14.36
CA VAL A 1 0.28 11.73 14.08
C VAL A 1 1.10 10.58 14.67
N ASP A 2 0.94 10.24 15.95
CA ASP A 2 1.77 9.23 16.62
C ASP A 2 1.79 7.84 15.96
N ARG A 3 0.64 7.39 15.46
CA ARG A 3 0.52 6.10 14.76
C ARG A 3 1.23 6.06 13.39
N GLN A 4 1.63 7.20 12.83
CA GLN A 4 2.25 7.33 11.50
C GLN A 4 3.63 8.00 11.56
N ARG A 5 4.31 8.05 12.71
CA ARG A 5 5.66 8.66 12.83
C ARG A 5 6.65 8.10 11.80
N GLN A 6 6.65 6.77 11.64
CA GLN A 6 7.51 6.08 10.68
C GLN A 6 7.25 6.48 9.23
N PHE A 7 6.00 6.80 8.85
CA PHE A 7 5.70 7.35 7.52
C PHE A 7 6.39 8.70 7.30
N PHE A 8 6.36 9.60 8.29
CA PHE A 8 6.96 10.93 8.14
C PHE A 8 8.49 10.85 8.03
N GLU A 9 9.11 9.87 8.69
CA GLU A 9 10.56 9.66 8.67
C GLU A 9 11.02 8.87 7.42
N HIS A 10 10.39 7.72 7.15
CA HIS A 10 10.87 6.75 6.15
C HIS A 10 10.01 6.72 4.88
N GLY A 11 8.86 7.39 4.88
CA GLY A 11 8.00 7.58 3.70
C GLY A 11 6.94 6.51 3.56
N GLU A 12 6.37 6.40 2.36
CA GLU A 12 5.24 5.51 2.06
C GLU A 12 5.54 4.03 2.36
N VAL A 13 6.80 3.62 2.26
CA VAL A 13 7.27 2.25 2.55
C VAL A 13 7.11 1.85 4.02
N ALA A 14 7.10 2.81 4.94
CA ALA A 14 6.94 2.59 6.38
C ALA A 14 5.57 3.04 6.89
N MET A 15 4.59 3.17 5.99
CA MET A 15 3.22 3.49 6.35
C MET A 15 2.65 2.39 7.22
N ARG A 16 2.19 2.76 8.43
CA ARG A 16 1.43 1.82 9.23
C ARG A 16 0.00 1.72 8.72
N PRO A 17 -0.60 0.53 8.74
CA PRO A 17 -2.01 0.39 8.49
C PRO A 17 -2.80 1.06 9.61
N LEU A 18 -3.84 1.78 9.24
CA LEU A 18 -4.74 2.44 10.18
C LEU A 18 -6.16 2.30 9.64
N THR A 19 -7.04 1.68 10.43
CA THR A 19 -8.46 1.63 10.07
C THR A 19 -9.21 2.83 10.62
N LEU A 20 -10.29 3.21 9.93
CA LEU A 20 -11.26 4.16 10.50
C LEU A 20 -11.86 3.61 11.79
N ARG A 21 -12.06 2.30 11.90
CA ARG A 21 -12.64 1.62 13.06
C ARG A 21 -11.78 1.78 14.31
N GLU A 22 -10.47 1.55 14.23
CA GLU A 22 -9.57 1.69 15.40
C GLU A 22 -9.59 3.09 16.01
N ILE A 23 -9.64 4.13 15.15
CA ILE A 23 -9.73 5.53 15.62
C ILE A 23 -11.14 5.86 16.12
N ALA A 24 -12.16 5.33 15.47
CA ALA A 24 -13.56 5.48 15.87
C ALA A 24 -13.77 4.91 17.28
N ASP A 25 -13.30 3.68 17.53
CA ASP A 25 -13.39 3.01 18.84
C ASP A 25 -12.62 3.77 19.93
N GLN A 26 -11.42 4.27 19.62
CA GLN A 26 -10.61 5.03 20.58
C GLN A 26 -11.24 6.37 20.97
N LEU A 27 -11.96 7.02 20.05
CA LEU A 27 -12.59 8.32 20.26
C LEU A 27 -14.07 8.21 20.70
N GLY A 28 -14.62 7.00 20.76
CA GLY A 28 -16.05 6.78 21.01
C GLY A 28 -16.95 7.38 19.92
N LEU A 29 -16.44 7.49 18.70
CA LEU A 29 -17.16 8.07 17.55
C LEU A 29 -17.52 6.97 16.55
N HIS A 30 -18.53 7.22 15.70
CA HIS A 30 -18.84 6.31 14.61
C HIS A 30 -17.83 6.45 13.46
N GLU A 31 -17.51 5.35 12.77
CA GLU A 31 -16.58 5.34 11.63
C GLU A 31 -16.97 6.32 10.51
N SER A 32 -18.27 6.49 10.28
CA SER A 32 -18.80 7.44 9.30
C SER A 32 -18.51 8.90 9.67
N THR A 33 -18.44 9.22 10.96
CA THR A 33 -18.03 10.54 11.47
C THR A 33 -16.56 10.79 11.15
N ILE A 34 -15.67 9.83 11.45
CA ILE A 34 -14.24 9.93 11.14
C ILE A 34 -14.01 10.04 9.62
N SER A 35 -14.72 9.24 8.82
CA SER A 35 -14.65 9.25 7.36
C SER A 35 -15.01 10.62 6.77
N ARG A 36 -16.09 11.25 7.26
CA ARG A 36 -16.50 12.59 6.82
C ARG A 36 -15.49 13.66 7.21
N VAL A 37 -14.95 13.60 8.42
CA VAL A 37 -13.98 14.59 8.92
C VAL A 37 -12.64 14.49 8.20
N THR A 38 -12.21 13.29 7.82
CA THR A 38 -10.91 13.06 7.16
C THR A 38 -10.94 13.25 5.65
N THR A 39 -12.12 13.21 5.03
CA THR A 39 -12.30 13.47 3.60
C THR A 39 -12.11 14.95 3.29
N GLN A 40 -11.38 15.28 2.21
CA GLN A 40 -11.07 16.65 1.77
C GLN A 40 -10.36 17.51 2.84
N LYS A 41 -9.72 16.89 3.81
CA LYS A 41 -8.81 17.57 4.72
C LYS A 41 -7.40 17.17 4.37
N TYR A 42 -6.53 18.16 4.23
CA TYR A 42 -5.17 17.97 3.77
C TYR A 42 -4.21 18.37 4.88
N MET A 43 -3.11 17.63 4.97
CA MET A 43 -2.04 17.87 5.93
C MET A 43 -0.76 18.14 5.15
N ALA A 44 -0.14 19.28 5.44
CA ALA A 44 1.21 19.56 4.98
C ALA A 44 2.20 18.72 5.79
N THR A 45 3.08 18.02 5.10
CA THR A 45 4.12 17.17 5.70
C THR A 45 5.47 17.54 5.09
N PRO A 46 6.60 17.21 5.74
CA PRO A 46 7.93 17.45 5.16
C PRO A 46 8.15 16.79 3.79
N ARG A 47 7.32 15.81 3.42
CA ARG A 47 7.42 15.06 2.15
C ARG A 47 6.34 15.43 1.14
N GLY A 48 5.48 16.40 1.44
CA GLY A 48 4.41 16.86 0.56
C GLY A 48 3.07 17.04 1.27
N ILE A 49 2.03 17.37 0.50
CA ILE A 49 0.66 17.54 0.99
C ILE A 49 -0.10 16.25 0.76
N TYR A 50 -0.67 15.68 1.82
CA TYR A 50 -1.44 14.44 1.78
C TYR A 50 -2.85 14.68 2.31
N GLU A 51 -3.85 14.06 1.68
CA GLU A 51 -5.20 13.99 2.26
C GLU A 51 -5.15 13.14 3.54
N LEU A 52 -5.83 13.55 4.61
CA LEU A 52 -5.93 12.78 5.85
C LEU A 52 -6.46 11.37 5.59
N LYS A 53 -7.42 11.23 4.68
CA LYS A 53 -7.98 9.95 4.24
C LYS A 53 -6.96 8.96 3.67
N TYR A 54 -5.85 9.46 3.11
CA TYR A 54 -4.77 8.63 2.56
C TYR A 54 -4.17 7.66 3.59
N PHE A 55 -4.20 8.03 4.87
CA PHE A 55 -3.70 7.21 5.97
C PHE A 55 -4.68 6.13 6.44
N PHE A 56 -5.92 6.13 5.93
CA PHE A 56 -7.01 5.23 6.33
C PHE A 56 -7.39 4.23 5.23
N GLY A 57 -6.38 3.65 4.57
CA GLY A 57 -6.56 2.73 3.46
C GLY A 57 -7.20 1.39 3.88
N SER A 58 -8.04 0.85 3.00
CA SER A 58 -8.57 -0.51 3.14
C SER A 58 -7.43 -1.53 3.11
N HIS A 59 -7.37 -2.35 4.14
CA HIS A 59 -6.40 -3.44 4.25
C HIS A 59 -6.56 -4.46 3.13
N VAL A 60 -5.44 -5.02 2.69
CA VAL A 60 -5.41 -6.42 2.27
C VAL A 60 -4.94 -7.17 3.51
N ALA A 61 -5.86 -7.91 4.15
CA ALA A 61 -5.51 -8.71 5.31
C ALA A 61 -4.50 -9.79 4.88
N THR A 62 -3.35 -9.84 5.55
CA THR A 62 -2.39 -10.94 5.41
C THR A 62 -2.65 -11.90 6.57
N GLU A 63 -2.63 -13.21 6.30
CA GLU A 63 -2.90 -14.25 7.32
C GLU A 63 -1.84 -14.28 8.45
N ALA A 64 -0.71 -13.58 8.29
CA ALA A 64 0.37 -13.51 9.27
C ALA A 64 0.28 -12.30 10.23
N GLY A 65 -0.86 -11.58 10.27
CA GLY A 65 -1.07 -10.49 11.24
C GLY A 65 -0.34 -9.18 10.92
N GLY A 66 0.31 -9.07 9.75
CA GLY A 66 0.87 -7.83 9.25
C GLY A 66 -0.09 -7.19 8.24
N ALA A 67 -0.94 -6.25 8.64
CA ALA A 67 -1.63 -5.45 7.65
C ALA A 67 -0.56 -4.69 6.84
N ALA A 68 -0.58 -4.82 5.51
CA ALA A 68 0.20 -3.96 4.63
C ALA A 68 -0.80 -3.04 3.93
N SER A 69 -0.59 -1.74 4.04
CA SER A 69 -1.45 -0.76 3.37
C SER A 69 -1.38 -0.98 1.85
N SER A 70 -2.52 -0.87 1.16
CA SER A 70 -2.58 -1.01 -0.31
C SER A 70 -1.62 -0.07 -1.03
N THR A 71 -1.34 1.10 -0.46
CA THR A 71 -0.30 2.04 -0.89
C THR A 71 1.11 1.46 -0.81
N ALA A 72 1.46 0.83 0.31
CA ALA A 72 2.78 0.21 0.50
C ALA A 72 2.98 -0.96 -0.49
N ILE A 73 1.94 -1.78 -0.71
CA ILE A 73 2.00 -2.87 -1.70
C ILE A 73 2.24 -2.29 -3.10
N ARG A 74 1.57 -1.21 -3.50
CA ARG A 74 1.79 -0.55 -4.80
C ARG A 74 3.21 -0.01 -4.94
N ALA A 75 3.74 0.63 -3.90
CA ALA A 75 5.10 1.14 -3.89
C ALA A 75 6.12 -0.01 -4.06
N LEU A 76 5.93 -1.12 -3.33
CA LEU A 76 6.79 -2.30 -3.43
C LEU A 76 6.71 -2.96 -4.82
N ILE A 77 5.52 -3.09 -5.41
CA ILE A 77 5.37 -3.58 -6.79
C ILE A 77 6.17 -2.72 -7.75
N LYS A 78 6.07 -1.38 -7.63
CA LYS A 78 6.81 -0.44 -8.48
C LYS A 78 8.32 -0.59 -8.31
N GLN A 79 8.81 -0.77 -7.08
CA GLN A 79 10.23 -1.01 -6.80
C GLN A 79 10.73 -2.33 -7.38
N LEU A 80 9.98 -3.43 -7.17
CA LEU A 80 10.34 -4.75 -7.69
C LEU A 80 10.38 -4.78 -9.21
N VAL A 81 9.40 -4.15 -9.86
CA VAL A 81 9.36 -4.02 -11.32
C VAL A 81 10.47 -3.09 -11.82
N GLY A 82 10.79 -2.01 -11.11
CA GLY A 82 11.87 -1.11 -11.48
C GLY A 82 13.28 -1.73 -11.37
N ALA A 83 13.43 -2.75 -10.53
CA ALA A 83 14.68 -3.50 -10.33
C ALA A 83 14.72 -4.84 -11.09
N GLU A 84 13.74 -5.13 -11.94
CA GLU A 84 13.68 -6.42 -12.63
C GLU A 84 14.64 -6.52 -13.83
N ASP A 85 15.05 -7.74 -14.16
CA ASP A 85 15.80 -8.01 -15.38
C ASP A 85 14.85 -8.00 -16.59
N ALA A 86 15.10 -7.12 -17.55
CA ALA A 86 14.31 -6.99 -18.78
C ALA A 86 14.26 -8.28 -19.62
N LYS A 87 15.26 -9.19 -19.48
CA LYS A 87 15.27 -10.50 -20.14
C LYS A 87 14.37 -11.52 -19.45
N LYS A 88 14.14 -11.36 -18.15
CA LYS A 88 13.31 -12.24 -17.31
C LYS A 88 12.43 -11.40 -16.37
N PRO A 89 11.44 -10.68 -16.90
CA PRO A 89 10.54 -9.86 -16.09
C PRO A 89 9.80 -10.70 -15.06
N LEU A 90 9.56 -10.11 -13.89
CA LEU A 90 8.91 -10.76 -12.76
C LEU A 90 7.42 -10.95 -13.04
N SER A 91 6.93 -12.18 -12.86
CA SER A 91 5.50 -12.47 -12.96
C SER A 91 4.74 -12.02 -11.72
N ASP A 92 3.44 -11.73 -11.87
CA ASP A 92 2.58 -11.37 -10.74
C ASP A 92 2.61 -12.44 -9.63
N ALA A 93 2.79 -13.71 -10.01
CA ALA A 93 2.95 -14.82 -9.06
C ALA A 93 4.31 -14.73 -8.33
N LYS A 94 5.39 -14.40 -9.03
CA LYS A 94 6.71 -14.24 -8.42
C LYS A 94 6.77 -13.02 -7.49
N ILE A 95 6.12 -11.92 -7.87
CA ILE A 95 5.98 -10.73 -7.02
C ILE A 95 5.21 -11.08 -5.74
N ALA A 96 4.11 -11.83 -5.84
CA ALA A 96 3.36 -12.29 -4.67
C ALA A 96 4.22 -13.19 -3.76
N GLU A 97 5.05 -14.07 -4.31
CA GLU A 97 5.96 -14.92 -3.55
C GLU A 97 7.03 -14.11 -2.81
N ILE A 98 7.67 -13.14 -3.49
CA ILE A 98 8.68 -12.25 -2.88
C ILE A 98 8.08 -11.44 -1.74
N LEU A 99 6.87 -10.90 -1.93
CA LEU A 99 6.16 -10.18 -0.89
C LEU A 99 5.77 -11.13 0.26
N GLY A 100 5.39 -12.37 -0.03
CA GLY A 100 5.12 -13.40 0.97
C GLY A 100 6.35 -13.72 1.83
N GLN A 101 7.54 -13.78 1.24
CA GLN A 101 8.81 -13.95 1.97
C GLN A 101 9.12 -12.77 2.91
N GLN A 102 8.58 -11.58 2.61
CA GLN A 102 8.67 -10.39 3.46
C GLN A 102 7.53 -10.29 4.49
N GLY A 103 6.71 -11.34 4.63
CA GLY A 103 5.57 -11.39 5.54
C GLY A 103 4.29 -10.75 4.98
N ILE A 104 4.28 -10.34 3.71
CA ILE A 104 3.15 -9.70 3.05
C ILE A 104 2.42 -10.74 2.18
N VAL A 105 1.41 -11.38 2.76
CA VAL A 105 0.58 -12.35 2.02
C VAL A 105 -0.44 -11.62 1.15
N VAL A 106 -0.20 -11.61 -0.16
CA VAL A 106 -1.08 -10.94 -1.13
C VAL A 106 -1.39 -11.86 -2.30
N ALA A 107 -2.67 -11.97 -2.64
CA ALA A 107 -3.10 -12.81 -3.76
C ALA A 107 -2.59 -12.25 -5.10
N ARG A 108 -2.23 -13.14 -6.02
CA ARG A 108 -1.81 -12.80 -7.39
C ARG A 108 -2.80 -11.84 -8.09
N ARG A 109 -4.11 -12.06 -7.93
CA ARG A 109 -5.16 -11.19 -8.52
C ARG A 109 -5.07 -9.75 -7.99
N THR A 110 -4.72 -9.57 -6.73
CA THR A 110 -4.53 -8.25 -6.11
C THR A 110 -3.29 -7.55 -6.67
N ILE A 111 -2.20 -8.30 -6.88
CA ILE A 111 -1.00 -7.78 -7.57
C ILE A 111 -1.34 -7.33 -8.99
N ALA A 112 -2.04 -8.16 -9.76
CA ALA A 112 -2.45 -7.80 -11.12
C ALA A 112 -3.27 -6.50 -11.16
N LYS A 113 -4.27 -6.37 -10.27
CA LYS A 113 -5.09 -5.16 -10.12
C LYS A 113 -4.26 -3.92 -9.79
N TYR A 114 -3.27 -4.04 -8.90
CA TYR A 114 -2.40 -2.93 -8.53
C TYR A 114 -1.37 -2.59 -9.61
N ARG A 115 -0.84 -3.60 -10.32
CA ARG A 115 0.03 -3.42 -11.49
C ARG A 115 -0.68 -2.63 -12.60
N GLU A 116 -1.93 -2.97 -12.90
CA GLU A 116 -2.76 -2.26 -13.87
C GLU A 116 -3.02 -0.82 -13.44
N ALA A 117 -3.36 -0.60 -12.16
CA ALA A 117 -3.54 0.75 -11.62
C ALA A 117 -2.25 1.62 -11.68
N LEU A 118 -1.07 0.99 -11.79
CA LEU A 118 0.22 1.64 -11.94
C LEU A 118 0.67 1.76 -13.41
N ASN A 119 -0.18 1.39 -14.38
CA ASN A 119 0.13 1.35 -15.81
C ASN A 119 1.34 0.49 -16.17
N ILE A 120 1.64 -0.54 -15.37
CA ILE A 120 2.74 -1.47 -15.65
C ILE A 120 2.20 -2.59 -16.55
N PRO A 121 2.79 -2.85 -17.73
CA PRO A 121 2.31 -3.89 -18.63
C PRO A 121 2.53 -5.31 -18.07
N PRO A 122 1.77 -6.32 -18.55
CA PRO A 122 1.99 -7.71 -18.18
C PRO A 122 3.36 -8.22 -18.66
N VAL A 123 3.84 -9.30 -18.04
CA VAL A 123 5.15 -9.94 -18.31
C VAL A 123 5.46 -10.08 -19.80
N ASN A 124 4.47 -10.51 -20.59
CA ASN A 124 4.63 -10.77 -22.02
C ASN A 124 5.02 -9.53 -22.83
N LEU A 125 4.63 -8.34 -22.37
CA LEU A 125 4.93 -7.06 -23.01
C LEU A 125 6.16 -6.36 -22.39
N ARG A 126 6.64 -6.84 -21.25
CA ARG A 126 7.84 -6.33 -20.57
C ARG A 126 9.12 -7.06 -20.95
N LYS A 127 8.98 -8.25 -21.55
CA LYS A 127 10.13 -9.04 -21.96
C LYS A 127 10.77 -8.41 -23.20
N SER A 128 11.98 -7.89 -23.03
CA SER A 128 12.81 -7.45 -24.16
C SER A 128 13.58 -8.66 -24.70
N ILE A 129 13.70 -8.76 -26.03
CA ILE A 129 14.39 -9.85 -26.75
C ILE A 129 15.91 -9.64 -26.65
#